data_AF-A0A7Y4R5V4-F1
#
_entry.id   AF-A0A7Y4R5V4-F1
#
_cell.length_a   1.000
_cell.length_b   1.000
_cell.length_c   1.000
_cell.angle_alpha   90.00
_cell.angle_beta   90.00
_cell.angle_gamma   90.00
#
_symmetry.space_group_name_H-M   'P 1'
#
loop_
_entity.id
_entity.type
_entity.pdbx_description
1 polymer ?
#
loop_
_entity_poly.entity_id
_entity_poly.type
_entity_poly.pdbx_seq_one_letter_code
_entity_poly.pdbx_strand_id
1 'polypeptide(L)'
;DAVKNALKTSATEVKWEKHEAKGKAGKTHVRYVAVYTQEGVRVRSRFKEDGTAMSSSKYMGGQKLPAAIQTAATTKHPGAKLVIGEELTTKSGQVIYRVRLRNGGSKITILLDANGNEITRDKMTEEHKEGEEEEGDGN
;
A
#
# COMPACT_ATOMS: atom_id res chain seq x y z
N ASP A 1 -6.41 -4.40 -24.22
CA ASP A 1 -5.40 -3.78 -23.35
C ASP A 1 -5.10 -4.77 -22.22
N ALA A 2 -3.93 -5.41 -22.25
CA ALA A 2 -3.60 -6.55 -21.38
C ALA A 2 -3.71 -6.20 -19.90
N VAL A 3 -3.29 -4.98 -19.53
CA VAL A 3 -3.33 -4.46 -18.17
C VAL A 3 -4.78 -4.27 -17.68
N LYS A 4 -5.64 -3.67 -18.51
CA LYS A 4 -7.05 -3.47 -18.15
C LYS A 4 -7.81 -4.79 -17.96
N ASN A 5 -7.46 -5.81 -18.76
CA ASN A 5 -8.06 -7.15 -18.66
C ASN A 5 -7.54 -7.96 -17.45
N ALA A 6 -6.37 -7.60 -16.93
CA ALA A 6 -5.76 -8.23 -15.77
C ALA A 6 -6.44 -7.83 -14.45
N LEU A 7 -7.04 -6.63 -14.38
CA LEU A 7 -7.78 -6.18 -13.21
C LEU A 7 -9.04 -7.04 -13.00
N LYS A 8 -9.09 -7.75 -11.87
CA LYS A 8 -10.28 -8.50 -11.43
C LYS A 8 -11.03 -7.71 -10.37
N THR A 9 -11.91 -6.81 -10.80
CA THR A 9 -12.77 -6.02 -9.91
C THR A 9 -14.17 -5.90 -10.49
N SER A 10 -15.17 -5.77 -9.62
CA SER A 10 -16.53 -5.40 -9.99
C SER A 10 -16.75 -3.88 -9.98
N ALA A 11 -15.72 -3.09 -9.66
CA ALA A 11 -15.82 -1.63 -9.65
C ALA A 11 -16.07 -1.09 -11.06
N THR A 12 -17.06 -0.21 -11.17
CA THR A 12 -17.46 0.41 -12.45
C THR A 12 -16.64 1.65 -12.79
N GLU A 13 -16.09 2.32 -11.79
CA GLU A 13 -15.27 3.53 -11.94
C GLU A 13 -13.81 3.23 -11.59
N VAL A 14 -13.02 2.87 -12.60
CA VAL A 14 -11.59 2.62 -12.47
C VAL A 14 -10.81 3.74 -13.15
N LYS A 15 -10.04 4.49 -12.37
CA LYS A 15 -9.06 5.44 -12.87
C LYS A 15 -7.72 4.73 -13.05
N TRP A 16 -7.17 4.80 -14.26
CA TRP A 16 -5.84 4.27 -14.55
C TRP A 16 -4.79 5.37 -14.48
N GLU A 17 -3.68 5.10 -13.80
CA GLU A 17 -2.50 5.96 -13.75
C GLU A 17 -1.31 5.20 -14.31
N LYS A 18 -0.56 5.82 -15.22
CA LYS A 18 0.71 5.29 -15.74
C LYS A 18 1.85 6.00 -15.00
N HIS A 19 2.75 5.20 -14.42
CA HIS A 19 3.92 5.67 -13.71
C HIS A 19 5.16 5.17 -14.44
N GLU A 20 6.11 6.08 -14.67
CA GLU A 20 7.36 5.80 -15.37
C GLU A 20 8.53 6.27 -14.50
N ALA A 21 9.33 5.33 -14.01
CA ALA A 21 10.55 5.65 -13.27
C ALA A 21 11.79 5.27 -14.08
N LYS A 22 12.77 6.18 -14.11
CA LYS A 22 14.11 5.87 -14.62
C LYS A 22 14.91 5.19 -13.51
N GLY A 23 15.16 3.89 -13.68
CA GLY A 23 16.02 3.09 -12.83
C GLY A 23 17.51 3.33 -13.09
N LYS A 24 18.35 2.62 -12.33
CA LYS A 24 19.82 2.64 -12.51
C LYS A 24 20.19 2.18 -13.93
N ALA A 25 21.24 2.76 -14.48
CA ALA A 25 21.70 2.54 -15.86
C ALA A 25 20.70 2.96 -16.97
N GLY A 26 19.75 3.86 -16.67
CA GLY A 26 18.87 4.47 -17.69
C GLY A 26 17.72 3.57 -18.15
N LYS A 27 17.48 2.43 -17.48
CA LYS A 27 16.32 1.58 -17.76
C LYS A 27 15.05 2.26 -17.26
N THR A 28 14.05 2.41 -18.12
CA THR A 28 12.71 2.88 -17.72
C THR A 28 11.88 1.71 -17.22
N HIS A 29 11.29 1.85 -16.04
CA HIS A 29 10.30 0.94 -15.49
C HIS A 29 8.93 1.58 -15.62
N VAL A 30 8.03 0.91 -16.35
CA VAL A 30 6.63 1.34 -16.51
C VAL A 30 5.76 0.50 -15.60
N ARG A 31 4.92 1.17 -14.81
CA ARG A 31 3.91 0.56 -13.95
C ARG A 31 2.55 1.19 -14.21
N TYR A 32 1.51 0.38 -14.13
CA TYR A 32 0.13 0.85 -14.19
C TYR A 32 -0.54 0.68 -12.84
N VAL A 33 -1.31 1.68 -12.43
CA VAL A 33 -2.06 1.67 -11.18
C VAL A 33 -3.54 1.86 -11.49
N ALA A 34 -4.32 0.83 -11.22
CA ALA A 34 -5.77 0.93 -11.19
C ALA A 34 -6.20 1.48 -9.83
N VAL A 35 -6.82 2.66 -9.83
CA VAL A 35 -7.40 3.29 -8.65
C VAL A 35 -8.92 3.19 -8.75
N TYR A 36 -9.55 2.57 -7.76
CA TYR A 36 -11.00 2.39 -7.72
C TYR A 36 -11.51 2.33 -6.28
N THR A 37 -12.83 2.37 -6.13
CA THR A 37 -13.49 2.19 -4.84
C THR A 37 -14.08 0.79 -4.79
N GLN A 38 -13.76 0.03 -3.75
CA GLN A 38 -14.36 -1.26 -3.46
C GLN A 38 -14.87 -1.24 -2.02
N GLU A 39 -16.16 -1.53 -1.83
CA GLU A 39 -16.81 -1.50 -0.50
C GLU A 39 -16.66 -0.16 0.25
N GLY A 40 -16.66 0.96 -0.48
CA GLY A 40 -16.46 2.30 0.08
C GLY A 40 -15.02 2.61 0.51
N VAL A 41 -14.07 1.79 0.08
CA VAL A 41 -12.64 1.90 0.42
C VAL A 41 -11.84 2.11 -0.85
N ARG A 42 -10.89 3.07 -0.85
CA ARG A 42 -10.01 3.28 -1.99
C ARG A 42 -9.02 2.13 -2.10
N VAL A 43 -8.98 1.50 -3.25
CA VAL A 43 -8.05 0.44 -3.61
C VAL A 43 -7.13 0.92 -4.73
N ARG A 44 -5.86 0.55 -4.65
CA ARG A 44 -4.87 0.71 -5.72
C ARG A 44 -4.34 -0.67 -6.09
N SER A 45 -4.56 -1.13 -7.31
CA SER A 45 -3.95 -2.36 -7.83
C SER A 45 -2.83 -2.00 -8.82
N ARG A 46 -1.63 -2.53 -8.60
CA ARG A 46 -0.42 -2.21 -9.36
C ARG A 46 -0.07 -3.36 -10.28
N PHE A 47 0.26 -3.02 -11.53
CA PHE A 47 0.57 -3.96 -12.59
C PHE A 47 1.84 -3.52 -13.32
N LYS A 48 2.59 -4.50 -13.83
CA LYS A 48 3.62 -4.27 -14.84
C LYS A 48 2.98 -3.91 -16.19
N GLU A 49 3.80 -3.42 -17.12
CA GLU A 49 3.35 -3.10 -18.49
C GLU A 49 2.73 -4.29 -19.24
N ASP A 50 3.16 -5.51 -18.93
CA ASP A 50 2.62 -6.75 -19.51
C ASP A 50 1.28 -7.21 -18.88
N GLY A 51 0.77 -6.48 -17.88
CA GLY A 51 -0.44 -6.83 -17.14
C GLY A 51 -0.21 -7.76 -15.94
N THR A 52 1.04 -8.14 -15.63
CA THR A 52 1.37 -8.93 -14.43
C THR A 52 1.02 -8.14 -13.17
N ALA A 53 0.19 -8.71 -12.30
CA ALA A 53 -0.13 -8.15 -10.99
C ALA A 53 1.12 -8.12 -10.09
N MET A 54 1.33 -6.99 -9.41
CA MET A 54 2.46 -6.80 -8.50
C MET A 54 1.99 -6.75 -7.05
N SER A 55 1.09 -5.83 -6.75
CA SER A 55 0.55 -5.62 -5.42
C SER A 55 -0.78 -4.90 -5.48
N SER A 56 -1.51 -4.93 -4.37
CA SER A 56 -2.65 -4.05 -4.14
C SER A 56 -2.50 -3.34 -2.80
N SER A 57 -3.07 -2.14 -2.68
CA SER A 57 -3.25 -1.51 -1.40
C SER A 57 -4.68 -1.01 -1.16
N LYS A 58 -5.18 -1.23 0.05
CA LYS A 58 -6.52 -0.82 0.51
C LYS A 58 -6.36 0.24 1.60
N TYR A 59 -6.86 1.45 1.35
CA TYR A 59 -6.73 2.59 2.27
C TYR A 59 -7.95 2.73 3.16
N MET A 60 -7.77 2.65 4.47
CA MET A 60 -8.84 2.71 5.44
C MET A 60 -8.53 3.72 6.56
N GLY A 61 -9.57 4.15 7.28
CA GLY A 61 -9.36 4.90 8.52
C GLY A 61 -8.67 4.02 9.56
N GLY A 62 -7.82 4.59 10.42
CA GLY A 62 -7.07 3.81 11.40
C GLY A 62 -7.93 2.91 12.31
N GLN A 63 -9.17 3.32 12.59
CA GLN A 63 -10.15 2.55 13.38
C GLN A 63 -10.71 1.31 12.64
N LYS A 64 -10.50 1.20 11.32
CA LYS A 64 -10.92 0.07 10.48
C LYS A 64 -9.83 -0.98 10.29
N LEU A 65 -8.63 -0.76 10.84
CA LEU A 65 -7.56 -1.75 10.83
C LEU A 65 -7.94 -2.98 11.67
N PRO A 66 -7.33 -4.15 11.45
CA PRO A 66 -7.53 -5.29 12.33
C PRO A 66 -7.15 -4.98 13.79
N ALA A 67 -7.87 -5.57 14.75
CA ALA A 67 -7.69 -5.27 16.18
C ALA A 67 -6.23 -5.44 16.64
N ALA A 68 -5.55 -6.51 16.20
CA ALA A 68 -4.14 -6.75 16.52
C ALA A 68 -3.23 -5.59 16.09
N ILE A 69 -3.49 -5.01 14.91
CA ILE A 69 -2.73 -3.90 14.36
C ILE A 69 -3.02 -2.61 15.13
N GLN A 70 -4.28 -2.37 15.49
CA GLN A 70 -4.66 -1.23 16.33
C GLN A 70 -3.99 -1.29 17.71
N THR A 71 -4.02 -2.46 18.35
CA THR A 71 -3.35 -2.71 19.63
C THR A 71 -1.85 -2.51 19.50
N ALA A 72 -1.19 -3.14 18.53
CA ALA A 72 0.25 -3.00 18.34
C ALA A 72 0.67 -1.53 18.15
N ALA A 73 -0.05 -0.78 17.32
CA ALA A 73 0.23 0.62 17.04
C ALA A 73 0.04 1.52 18.28
N THR A 74 -1.04 1.32 19.04
CA THR A 74 -1.33 2.12 20.25
C THR A 74 -0.44 1.76 21.43
N THR A 75 -0.02 0.50 21.57
CA THR A 75 0.95 0.06 22.59
C THR A 75 2.33 0.63 22.33
N LYS A 76 2.79 0.65 21.06
CA LYS A 76 4.10 1.20 20.69
C LYS A 76 4.14 2.73 20.77
N HIS A 77 3.02 3.39 20.45
CA HIS A 77 2.91 4.84 20.45
C HIS A 77 1.74 5.28 21.34
N PRO A 78 1.87 5.16 22.67
CA PRO A 78 0.81 5.56 23.59
C PRO A 78 0.51 7.06 23.44
N GLY A 79 -0.78 7.40 23.42
CA GLY A 79 -1.27 8.77 23.23
C GLY A 79 -1.31 9.23 21.76
N ALA A 80 -0.75 8.46 20.81
CA ALA A 80 -0.89 8.77 19.40
C ALA A 80 -2.26 8.34 18.86
N LYS A 81 -2.88 9.19 18.04
CA LYS A 81 -4.13 8.91 17.34
C LYS A 81 -3.85 8.18 16.04
N LEU A 82 -4.42 6.98 15.86
CA LEU A 82 -4.42 6.32 14.56
C LEU A 82 -5.28 7.11 13.57
N VAL A 83 -4.69 7.52 12.44
CA VAL A 83 -5.38 8.32 11.43
C VAL A 83 -5.69 7.53 10.17
N ILE A 84 -4.70 6.83 9.62
CA ILE A 84 -4.83 6.11 8.34
C ILE A 84 -4.18 4.74 8.48
N GLY A 85 -4.84 3.73 7.95
CA GLY A 85 -4.29 2.41 7.70
C GLY A 85 -4.24 2.15 6.19
N GLU A 86 -3.18 1.49 5.75
CA GLU A 86 -3.07 0.94 4.42
C GLU A 86 -2.70 -0.53 4.57
N GLU A 87 -3.54 -1.42 4.05
CA GLU A 87 -3.21 -2.85 3.90
C GLU A 87 -2.54 -3.02 2.54
N LEU A 88 -1.31 -3.50 2.52
CA LEU A 88 -0.57 -3.80 1.31
C LEU A 88 -0.49 -5.31 1.15
N THR A 89 -0.90 -5.81 -0.01
CA THR A 89 -0.88 -7.23 -0.35
C THR A 89 -0.01 -7.43 -1.58
N THR A 90 0.97 -8.33 -1.50
CA THR A 90 1.79 -8.72 -2.67
C THR A 90 1.04 -9.71 -3.55
N LYS A 91 1.54 -9.94 -4.77
CA LYS A 91 1.03 -11.01 -5.65
C LYS A 91 1.10 -12.41 -5.02
N SER A 92 2.03 -12.66 -4.10
CA SER A 92 2.14 -13.91 -3.34
C SER A 92 1.16 -14.01 -2.16
N GLY A 93 0.40 -12.95 -1.88
CA GLY A 93 -0.58 -12.90 -0.80
C GLY A 93 0.00 -12.50 0.56
N GLN A 94 1.27 -12.09 0.62
CA GLN A 94 1.85 -11.55 1.84
C GLN A 94 1.23 -10.19 2.16
N VAL A 95 0.87 -9.98 3.42
CA VAL A 95 0.22 -8.76 3.90
C VAL A 95 1.12 -8.03 4.88
N ILE A 96 1.23 -6.72 4.68
CA ILE A 96 1.75 -5.78 5.68
C ILE A 96 0.77 -4.61 5.84
N TYR A 97 0.80 -4.00 7.01
CA TYR A 97 0.02 -2.82 7.32
C TYR A 97 0.94 -1.62 7.48
N ARG A 98 0.71 -0.60 6.66
CA ARG A 98 1.30 0.73 6.89
C ARG A 98 0.32 1.56 7.70
N VAL A 99 0.72 1.93 8.90
CA VAL A 99 -0.13 2.68 9.83
C VAL A 99 0.45 4.07 10.01
N ARG A 100 -0.39 5.08 9.77
CA ARG A 100 -0.08 6.48 10.06
C ARG A 100 -0.79 6.90 11.33
N LEU A 101 -0.01 7.40 12.29
CA LEU A 101 -0.47 7.96 13.54
C LEU A 101 -0.16 9.46 13.60
N ARG A 102 -0.89 10.18 14.45
CA ARG A 102 -0.56 11.55 14.84
C ARG A 102 -0.34 11.63 16.34
N ASN A 103 0.78 12.21 16.75
CA ASN A 103 1.04 12.56 18.14
C ASN A 103 1.25 14.08 18.21
N GLY A 104 0.21 14.81 18.63
CA GLY A 104 0.17 16.27 18.49
C GLY A 104 0.31 16.69 17.02
N GLY A 105 1.31 17.53 16.72
CA GLY A 105 1.63 18.00 15.37
C GLY A 105 2.42 17.01 14.52
N SER A 106 3.00 15.96 15.11
CA SER A 106 3.90 15.04 14.43
C SER A 106 3.14 13.88 13.78
N LYS A 107 3.53 13.52 12.55
CA LYS A 107 3.07 12.30 11.86
C LYS A 107 4.09 11.19 12.09
N ILE A 108 3.59 10.01 12.46
CA ILE A 108 4.39 8.80 12.64
C ILE A 108 3.88 7.77 11.63
N THR A 109 4.78 7.14 10.88
CA THR A 109 4.43 6.02 9.99
C THR A 109 5.18 4.80 10.44
N ILE A 110 4.47 3.71 10.70
CA ILE A 110 5.05 2.40 11.05
C ILE A 110 4.57 1.35 10.05
N LEU A 111 5.37 0.29 9.90
CA LEU A 111 5.01 -0.90 9.13
C LEU A 111 4.86 -2.07 10.09
N LEU A 112 3.73 -2.76 10.02
CA LEU A 112 3.41 -3.90 10.86
C LEU A 112 3.15 -5.12 9.96
N ASP A 113 3.61 -6.30 10.36
CA ASP A 113 3.16 -7.56 9.75
C ASP A 113 1.69 -7.85 10.13
N ALA A 114 1.13 -8.93 9.58
CA ALA A 114 -0.24 -9.36 9.89
C ALA A 114 -0.49 -9.70 11.37
N ASN A 115 0.56 -9.95 12.15
CA ASN A 115 0.48 -10.26 13.58
C ASN A 115 0.68 -9.01 14.45
N GLY A 116 0.93 -7.83 13.86
CA GLY A 116 1.19 -6.59 14.58
C GLY A 116 2.65 -6.42 15.00
N ASN A 117 3.58 -7.25 14.53
CA ASN A 117 5.00 -7.02 14.76
C ASN A 117 5.49 -5.92 13.82
N GLU A 118 6.25 -4.98 14.38
CA GLU A 118 6.85 -3.94 13.55
C GLU A 118 7.98 -4.50 12.70
N ILE A 119 7.92 -4.18 11.41
CA ILE A 119 8.98 -4.50 10.46
C ILE A 119 9.61 -3.22 9.95
N THR A 120 10.89 -3.30 9.66
CA THR A 120 11.62 -2.23 8.98
C THR A 120 11.56 -2.46 7.47
N ARG A 121 11.86 -1.41 6.68
CA ARG A 121 11.81 -1.48 5.21
C ARG A 121 12.77 -2.54 4.65
N ASP A 122 13.89 -2.81 5.30
CA ASP A 122 14.84 -3.87 4.92
C ASP A 122 14.25 -5.28 5.09
N LYS A 123 13.37 -5.48 6.08
CA LYS A 123 12.67 -6.75 6.33
C LYS A 123 11.45 -6.97 5.45
N MET A 124 11.03 -5.97 4.69
CA MET A 124 10.01 -6.16 3.66
C MET A 124 10.56 -7.09 2.58
N THR A 125 9.70 -7.96 2.05
CA THR A 125 10.08 -8.78 0.90
C THR A 125 10.27 -7.92 -0.33
N GLU A 126 11.04 -8.42 -1.31
CA GLU A 126 11.28 -7.72 -2.57
C GLU A 126 9.96 -7.42 -3.30
N GLU A 127 8.96 -8.30 -3.19
CA GLU A 127 7.62 -8.07 -3.76
C GLU A 127 6.92 -6.83 -3.18
N HIS A 128 7.10 -6.54 -1.90
CA HIS A 128 6.56 -5.32 -1.30
C HIS A 128 7.33 -4.09 -1.77
N LYS A 129 8.66 -4.16 -1.81
CA LYS A 129 9.51 -3.04 -2.25
C LYS A 129 9.22 -2.66 -3.70
N GLU A 130 9.11 -3.67 -4.57
CA GLU A 130 8.73 -3.50 -5.97
C GLU A 130 7.36 -2.80 -6.15
N GLY A 131 6.43 -3.02 -5.22
CA GLY A 131 5.10 -2.40 -5.24
C GLY A 131 5.05 -0.98 -4.66
N GLU A 132 6.02 -0.59 -3.82
CA GLU A 132 6.02 0.68 -3.08
C GLU A 132 6.86 1.80 -3.70
N GLU A 133 7.79 1.48 -4.61
CA GLU A 133 8.90 2.35 -5.01
C GLU A 133 8.56 3.73 -5.65
N GLU A 134 7.29 4.13 -5.79
CA GLU A 134 6.89 5.39 -6.43
C GLU A 134 5.75 6.14 -5.73
N GLU A 135 5.62 6.02 -4.41
CA GLU A 135 4.98 7.09 -3.63
C GLU A 135 6.07 7.87 -2.91
N GLY A 136 6.82 8.68 -3.68
CA GLY A 136 7.49 9.82 -3.08
C GLY A 136 6.43 10.62 -2.34
N ASP A 137 6.57 10.73 -1.02
CA ASP A 137 5.79 11.67 -0.21
C ASP A 137 5.95 13.04 -0.89
N GLY A 138 4.93 13.43 -1.65
CA GLY A 138 4.81 14.76 -2.19
C GLY A 138 4.75 15.70 -1.00
N ASN A 139 5.89 16.31 -0.71
CA ASN A 139 6.01 17.41 0.23
C ASN A 139 5.30 18.65 -0.33
#